data_AF-A0A976JL28-F1
#
_entry.id   AF-A0A976JL28-F1
#
_cell.length_a   1.000
_cell.length_b   1.000
_cell.length_c   1.000
_cell.angle_alpha   90.00
_cell.angle_beta   90.00
_cell.angle_gamma   90.00
#
_symmetry.space_group_name_H-M   'P 1'
#
loop_
_entity.id
_entity.type
_entity.pdbx_description
1 polymer ?
#
loop_
_entity_poly.entity_id
_entity_poly.type
_entity_poly.pdbx_seq_one_letter_code
_entity_poly.pdbx_strand_id
1 'polypeptide(L)'
;MCFNNSLGLSTSGVVHLIINGKQMDAGRFLFNTTSSRPEEIKKDFQRKLEEFFKWYGSFSNKEPITNVFICSSDFRCDHGCKVPLQNKFSVVDQLLERKEVMDKLGEMAEKYNLKIELQEGV
;
A
#
# COMPACT_ATOMS: atom_id res chain seq x y z
N MET A 1 10.91 7.15 22.70
CA MET A 1 9.62 6.84 22.08
C MET A 1 9.41 7.86 20.97
N CYS A 2 9.18 7.44 19.73
CA CYS A 2 8.95 8.37 18.61
C CYS A 2 7.45 8.68 18.56
N PHE A 3 7.10 9.95 18.70
CA PHE A 3 5.73 10.45 18.53
C PHE A 3 5.65 11.28 17.24
N ASN A 4 4.45 11.31 16.65
CA ASN A 4 3.99 11.90 15.37
C ASN A 4 4.93 12.76 14.50
N ASN A 5 5.77 13.62 15.07
CA ASN A 5 6.60 14.57 14.33
C ASN A 5 8.05 14.11 14.11
N SER A 6 8.46 12.98 14.69
CA SER A 6 9.82 12.45 14.59
C SER A 6 9.91 11.15 13.82
N LEU A 7 8.79 10.69 13.23
CA LEU A 7 8.68 9.44 12.48
C LEU A 7 8.42 9.77 11.01
N GLY A 8 9.36 9.44 10.12
CA GLY A 8 9.25 9.69 8.69
C GLY A 8 9.54 8.43 7.88
N LEU A 9 8.94 8.32 6.70
CA LEU A 9 9.26 7.26 5.75
C LEU A 9 10.72 7.38 5.31
N SER A 10 11.44 6.25 5.25
CA SER A 10 12.81 6.22 4.72
C SER A 10 12.82 6.61 3.24
N THR A 11 13.97 7.03 2.72
CA THR A 11 14.12 7.33 1.29
C THR A 11 14.02 6.09 0.39
N SER A 12 14.17 4.90 0.96
CA SER A 12 13.95 3.64 0.25
C SER A 12 13.41 2.57 1.19
N GLY A 13 12.71 1.60 0.63
CA GLY A 13 12.14 0.51 1.40
C GLY A 13 11.19 -0.36 0.59
N VAL A 14 10.37 -1.12 1.31
CA VAL A 14 9.37 -2.04 0.79
C VAL A 14 7.98 -1.53 1.18
N VAL A 15 7.09 -1.42 0.19
CA VAL A 15 5.66 -1.22 0.42
C VAL A 15 4.95 -2.57 0.33
N HIS A 16 4.05 -2.80 1.27
CA HIS A 16 3.16 -3.94 1.34
C HIS A 16 1.74 -3.52 1.02
N LEU A 17 1.11 -4.23 0.07
CA LEU A 17 -0.31 -4.13 -0.22
C LEU A 17 -1.04 -5.28 0.49
N ILE A 18 -1.93 -4.94 1.41
CA ILE A 18 -2.74 -5.89 2.18
C ILE A 18 -4.21 -5.54 1.94
N ILE A 19 -5.00 -6.49 1.42
CA ILE A 19 -6.42 -6.26 1.10
C ILE A 19 -7.25 -7.34 1.80
N ASN A 20 -8.24 -6.94 2.59
CA ASN A 20 -9.02 -7.81 3.47
C ASN A 20 -8.15 -8.71 4.37
N GLY A 21 -7.02 -8.18 4.86
CA GLY A 21 -6.04 -8.95 5.63
C GLY A 21 -5.26 -9.99 4.83
N LYS A 22 -5.54 -10.16 3.52
CA LYS A 22 -4.79 -11.03 2.62
C LYS A 22 -3.64 -10.24 2.03
N GLN A 23 -2.45 -10.81 2.13
CA GLN A 23 -1.24 -10.30 1.50
C GLN A 23 -0.74 -11.38 0.54
N MET A 24 -0.54 -11.03 -0.73
CA MET A 24 0.18 -11.90 -1.65
C MET A 24 1.67 -11.86 -1.32
N ASP A 25 2.39 -12.98 -1.47
CA ASP A 25 3.87 -12.97 -1.43
C ASP A 25 4.47 -11.99 -2.46
N ALA A 26 3.80 -11.83 -3.60
CA ALA A 26 4.14 -10.88 -4.65
C ALA A 26 3.53 -9.47 -4.47
N GLY A 27 2.71 -9.25 -3.44
CA GLY A 27 2.00 -7.99 -3.16
C GLY A 27 2.89 -6.91 -2.54
N ARG A 28 4.19 -6.95 -2.83
CA ARG A 28 5.18 -5.99 -2.34
C ARG A 28 5.92 -5.37 -3.51
N PHE A 29 6.25 -4.09 -3.38
CA PHE A 29 7.13 -3.39 -4.32
C PHE A 29 8.16 -2.56 -3.57
N LEU A 30 9.29 -2.32 -4.23
CA LEU A 30 10.34 -1.46 -3.70
C LEU A 30 10.05 -0.02 -4.08
N PHE A 31 10.39 0.90 -3.20
CA PHE A 31 10.38 2.32 -3.52
C PHE A 31 11.74 2.92 -3.19
N ASN A 32 12.13 3.94 -3.94
CA ASN A 32 13.30 4.76 -3.64
C ASN A 32 13.04 6.20 -4.08
N THR A 33 12.72 7.09 -3.15
CA THR A 33 12.41 8.50 -3.43
C THR A 33 13.62 9.32 -3.86
N THR A 34 14.84 8.81 -3.68
CA THR A 34 16.08 9.46 -4.13
C THR A 34 16.49 9.10 -5.56
N SER A 35 16.21 7.89 -6.03
CA SER A 35 16.64 7.40 -7.35
C SER A 35 15.51 7.17 -8.34
N SER A 36 14.29 6.93 -7.86
CA SER A 36 13.13 6.65 -8.71
C SER A 36 12.27 7.89 -8.84
N ARG A 37 11.67 8.06 -10.02
CA ARG A 37 10.71 9.15 -10.22
C ARG A 37 9.37 8.80 -9.56
N PRO A 38 8.60 9.79 -9.07
CA PRO A 38 7.27 9.53 -8.48
C PRO A 38 6.37 8.69 -9.39
N GLU A 39 6.43 8.90 -10.70
CA GLU A 39 5.63 8.16 -11.69
C GLU A 39 6.01 6.69 -11.78
N GLU A 40 7.26 6.33 -11.52
CA GLU A 40 7.72 4.93 -11.51
C GLU A 40 7.15 4.20 -10.30
N ILE A 41 7.16 4.85 -9.13
CA ILE A 41 6.59 4.33 -7.90
C ILE A 41 5.07 4.13 -8.07
N LYS A 42 4.38 5.09 -8.70
CA LYS A 42 2.96 4.99 -9.04
C LYS A 42 2.68 3.84 -10.01
N LYS A 43 3.52 3.63 -11.03
CA LYS A 43 3.42 2.49 -11.96
C LYS A 43 3.60 1.16 -11.25
N ASP A 44 4.56 1.06 -10.34
CA ASP A 44 4.79 -0.15 -9.56
C ASP A 44 3.62 -0.46 -8.64
N PHE A 45 3.06 0.55 -7.98
CA PHE A 45 1.82 0.42 -7.21
C PHE A 45 0.68 -0.10 -8.09
N GLN A 46 0.42 0.53 -9.24
CA GLN A 46 -0.65 0.13 -10.15
C GLN A 46 -0.48 -1.31 -10.63
N ARG A 47 0.75 -1.69 -11.00
CA ARG A 47 1.06 -3.06 -11.43
C ARG A 47 0.77 -4.08 -10.31
N LYS A 48 1.17 -3.79 -9.08
CA LYS A 48 0.91 -4.68 -7.93
C LYS A 48 -0.55 -4.74 -7.55
N LEU A 49 -1.26 -3.63 -7.66
CA LEU A 49 -2.70 -3.59 -7.47
C LEU A 49 -3.42 -4.47 -8.51
N GLU A 50 -3.03 -4.37 -9.78
CA GLU A 50 -3.59 -5.18 -10.86
C GLU A 50 -3.31 -6.68 -10.66
N GLU A 51 -2.07 -7.05 -10.29
CA GLU A 51 -1.70 -8.43 -9.94
C GLU A 51 -2.58 -8.96 -8.82
N PHE A 52 -2.82 -8.15 -7.77
CA PHE A 52 -3.70 -8.53 -6.68
C PHE A 52 -5.14 -8.73 -7.13
N PHE A 53 -5.72 -7.78 -7.86
CA PHE A 53 -7.10 -7.87 -8.30
C PHE A 53 -7.33 -9.03 -9.26
N LYS A 54 -6.36 -9.32 -10.14
CA LYS A 54 -6.39 -10.51 -11.00
C LYS A 54 -6.37 -11.80 -10.19
N TRP A 55 -5.49 -11.88 -9.19
CA TRP A 55 -5.41 -13.04 -8.29
C TRP A 55 -6.68 -13.20 -7.45
N TYR A 56 -7.17 -12.12 -6.84
CA TYR A 56 -8.38 -12.11 -6.04
C TYR A 56 -9.63 -12.43 -6.88
N GLY A 57 -9.68 -11.94 -8.11
CA GLY A 57 -10.72 -12.25 -9.08
C GLY A 57 -10.76 -13.72 -9.53
N SER A 58 -9.72 -14.51 -9.24
CA SER A 58 -9.71 -15.95 -9.55
C SER A 58 -10.46 -16.81 -8.51
N PHE A 59 -10.77 -16.25 -7.33
CA PHE A 59 -11.52 -16.97 -6.30
C PHE A 59 -13.00 -17.10 -6.68
N SER A 60 -13.60 -18.26 -6.41
CA SER A 60 -15.04 -18.50 -6.65
C SER A 60 -15.93 -17.77 -5.66
N ASN A 61 -15.49 -17.65 -4.39
CA ASN A 61 -16.19 -16.91 -3.34
C ASN A 61 -15.49 -15.56 -3.13
N LYS A 62 -15.93 -14.55 -3.88
CA LYS A 62 -15.36 -13.20 -3.82
C LYS A 62 -16.11 -12.40 -2.78
N GLU A 63 -15.50 -12.23 -1.62
CA GLU A 63 -15.99 -11.26 -0.63
C GLU A 63 -15.70 -9.83 -1.14
N PRO A 64 -16.59 -8.86 -0.88
CA PRO A 64 -16.29 -7.46 -1.15
C PRO A 64 -14.97 -7.03 -0.50
N ILE A 65 -14.20 -6.19 -1.19
CA ILE A 65 -13.02 -5.56 -0.62
C ILE A 65 -13.49 -4.48 0.36
N THR A 66 -13.31 -4.74 1.65
CA THR A 66 -13.75 -3.87 2.75
C THR A 66 -12.59 -3.10 3.38
N ASN A 67 -11.37 -3.62 3.27
CA ASN A 67 -10.19 -3.03 3.88
C ASN A 67 -9.00 -3.10 2.92
N VAL A 68 -8.31 -1.97 2.74
CA VAL A 68 -7.07 -1.87 1.95
C VAL A 68 -6.05 -1.16 2.82
N PHE A 69 -4.89 -1.79 3.02
CA PHE A 69 -3.81 -1.25 3.83
C PHE A 69 -2.52 -1.25 3.01
N ILE A 70 -2.01 -0.05 2.72
CA ILE A 70 -0.78 0.17 1.97
C ILE A 70 0.26 0.72 2.95
N CYS A 71 1.24 -0.11 3.30
CA CYS A 71 2.09 0.17 4.46
C CYS A 71 3.55 -0.23 4.26
N SER A 72 4.43 0.34 5.06
CA SER A 72 5.84 -0.01 5.11
C SER A 72 6.32 -0.10 6.56
N SER A 73 7.31 -0.96 6.81
CA SER A 73 8.09 -0.97 8.06
C SER A 73 9.33 -0.09 7.98
N ASP A 74 9.67 0.44 6.80
CA ASP A 74 10.87 1.22 6.54
C ASP A 74 10.70 2.68 6.95
N PHE A 75 10.37 2.90 8.22
CA PHE A 75 10.29 4.23 8.83
C PHE A 75 11.52 4.49 9.67
N ARG A 76 12.02 5.74 9.60
CA ARG A 76 13.12 6.22 10.42
C ARG A 76 12.59 7.17 11.47
N CYS A 77 13.23 7.11 12.62
CA CYS A 77 13.03 8.10 13.66
C CYS A 77 14.25 9.01 13.74
N ASP A 78 14.02 10.33 13.73
CA ASP A 78 15.10 11.33 13.70
C ASP A 78 16.02 11.24 14.93
N HIS A 79 15.49 10.71 16.04
CA HIS A 79 16.23 10.49 17.28
C HIS A 79 16.97 9.14 17.34
N GLY A 80 17.10 8.42 16.22
CA GLY A 80 17.83 7.15 16.15
C GLY A 80 17.20 5.99 16.92
N CYS A 81 15.94 6.12 17.35
CA CYS A 81 15.22 5.05 18.01
C CYS A 81 14.99 3.88 17.06
N LYS A 82 15.18 2.66 17.54
CA LYS A 82 14.82 1.45 16.78
C LYS A 82 13.29 1.36 16.68
N VAL A 83 12.75 1.56 15.48
CA VAL A 83 11.35 1.24 15.18
C VAL A 83 11.25 -0.29 15.05
N PRO A 84 10.40 -0.97 15.83
CA PRO A 84 10.22 -2.41 15.69
C PRO A 84 9.77 -2.76 14.28
N LEU A 85 10.42 -3.74 13.63
CA LEU A 85 10.09 -4.21 12.28
C LEU A 85 8.65 -4.73 12.15
N GLN A 86 8.03 -5.09 13.27
CA GLN A 86 6.64 -5.53 13.35
C GLN A 86 5.65 -4.38 13.12
N ASN A 87 6.08 -3.14 13.36
CA ASN A 87 5.25 -1.97 13.17
C ASN A 87 5.26 -1.57 11.70
N LYS A 88 4.08 -1.58 11.09
CA LYS A 88 3.85 -1.09 9.74
C LYS A 88 3.03 0.18 9.83
N PHE A 89 3.43 1.20 9.09
CA PHE A 89 2.71 2.47 9.02
C PHE A 89 2.23 2.72 7.61
N SER A 90 1.09 3.42 7.48
CA SER A 90 0.57 3.78 6.16
C SER A 90 1.55 4.66 5.41
N VAL A 91 1.72 4.38 4.12
CA VAL A 91 2.50 5.22 3.20
C VAL A 91 1.60 6.07 2.29
N VAL A 92 0.28 5.97 2.48
CA VAL A 92 -0.69 6.86 1.83
C VAL A 92 -0.46 8.29 2.37
N ASP A 93 -0.56 9.26 1.48
CA ASP A 93 -0.27 10.68 1.72
C ASP A 93 1.23 11.01 2.00
N GLN A 94 2.11 10.00 2.05
CA GLN A 94 3.57 10.17 2.09
C GLN A 94 4.27 9.77 0.79
N LEU A 95 3.79 8.69 0.16
CA LEU A 95 4.36 8.12 -1.07
C LEU A 95 3.36 8.08 -2.22
N LEU A 96 2.08 7.86 -1.90
CA LEU A 96 0.97 7.78 -2.85
C LEU A 96 -0.16 8.70 -2.39
N GLU A 97 -0.70 9.50 -3.29
CA GLU A 97 -1.83 10.37 -2.95
C GLU A 97 -3.10 9.54 -2.72
N ARG A 98 -3.80 9.81 -1.61
CA ARG A 98 -5.05 9.12 -1.27
C ARG A 98 -6.06 9.10 -2.42
N LYS A 99 -6.24 10.22 -3.11
CA LYS A 99 -7.16 10.32 -4.24
C LYS A 99 -6.79 9.35 -5.36
N GLU A 100 -5.52 9.32 -5.76
CA GLU A 100 -5.04 8.41 -6.81
C GLU A 100 -5.20 6.94 -6.41
N VAL A 101 -4.95 6.61 -5.14
CA VAL A 101 -5.17 5.25 -4.63
C VAL A 101 -6.64 4.85 -4.74
N MET A 102 -7.54 5.72 -4.31
CA MET A 102 -8.99 5.48 -4.39
C MET A 102 -9.48 5.35 -5.84
N ASP A 103 -9.03 6.24 -6.71
CA ASP A 103 -9.37 6.21 -8.14
C ASP A 103 -8.90 4.88 -8.77
N LYS A 104 -7.66 4.46 -8.49
CA LYS A 104 -7.11 3.19 -9.01
C LYS A 104 -7.77 1.96 -8.42
N LEU A 105 -8.18 1.99 -7.15
CA LEU A 105 -8.97 0.92 -6.55
C LEU A 105 -10.32 0.77 -7.26
N GLY A 106 -11.01 1.88 -7.52
CA GLY A 106 -12.26 1.89 -8.26
C GLY A 106 -12.12 1.35 -9.69
N GLU A 107 -11.12 1.84 -10.43
CA GLU A 107 -10.81 1.35 -11.79
C GLU A 107 -10.56 -0.17 -11.82
N MET A 108 -9.77 -0.69 -10.88
CA MET A 108 -9.47 -2.12 -10.84
C MET A 108 -10.69 -2.95 -10.40
N ALA A 109 -11.52 -2.42 -9.49
CA ALA A 109 -12.74 -3.09 -9.07
C ALA A 109 -13.71 -3.28 -10.23
N GLU A 110 -13.94 -2.22 -11.02
CA GLU A 110 -14.76 -2.28 -12.22
C GLU A 110 -14.16 -3.26 -13.24
N LYS A 111 -12.86 -3.15 -13.52
CA LYS A 111 -12.15 -4.00 -14.49
C LYS A 111 -12.24 -5.49 -14.17
N TYR A 112 -12.16 -5.86 -12.89
CA TYR A 112 -12.16 -7.27 -12.44
C TYR A 112 -13.51 -7.73 -11.87
N ASN A 113 -14.56 -6.91 -12.00
CA ASN A 113 -15.89 -7.16 -11.46
C ASN A 113 -15.85 -7.56 -9.97
N LEU A 114 -15.11 -6.77 -9.18
CA LEU A 114 -15.01 -6.88 -7.73
C LEU A 114 -15.83 -5.77 -7.09
N LYS A 115 -16.44 -6.07 -5.94
CA LYS A 115 -17.13 -5.05 -5.14
C LYS A 115 -16.16 -4.45 -4.13
N ILE A 116 -16.22 -3.13 -3.97
CA ILE A 116 -15.49 -2.40 -2.93
C ILE A 116 -16.53 -1.79 -1.98
N GLU A 117 -16.41 -2.10 -0.69
CA GLU A 117 -17.26 -1.62 0.41
C GLU A 117 -16.36 -1.17 1.57
N LEU A 118 -15.52 -0.15 1.31
CA LEU A 118 -14.53 0.32 2.29
C LEU A 118 -15.22 0.81 3.56
N GLN A 119 -14.87 0.21 4.71
CA GLN A 119 -15.54 0.50 5.97
C GLN A 119 -14.99 1.76 6.66
N GLU A 120 -13.69 2.04 6.58
CA GLU A 120 -13.05 3.31 6.93
C GLU A 120 -11.79 3.52 6.07
N GLY A 121 -11.34 4.77 5.89
CA GLY A 121 -10.40 5.23 4.86
C GLY A 121 -9.11 4.42 4.64
N VAL A 122 -8.65 4.43 3.38
CA VAL A 122 -7.41 3.77 2.88
C VAL A 122 -6.12 4.32 3.49
#